data_AF-A0A918S9W3-F1
#
_entry.id   AF-A0A918S9W3-F1
#
_cell.length_a   1.000
_cell.length_b   1.000
_cell.length_c   1.000
_cell.angle_alpha   90.00
_cell.angle_beta   90.00
_cell.angle_gamma   90.00
#
_symmetry.space_group_name_H-M   'P 1'
#
loop_
_entity.id
_entity.type
_entity.pdbx_description
1 polymer ?
#
loop_
_entity_poly.entity_id
_entity_poly.type
_entity_poly.pdbx_seq_one_letter_code
_entity_poly.pdbx_strand_id
1 'polypeptide(L)'
;MAENSTSQRFRDPLVLGLAVAAVVGWLVFLIFWGSSASQQSAVQTELADAQSALTSAEGERDELQTQLTEMENAGTNYEELQTQLETAQTELDDVSAQRDEAMTELESANTELAQVTDTLTARQEELAQARQDMESAEERRTQAVTEAEDAQATLAQSRDQLSAVGERLETLRNEEAQIRQTVAQLNEEAATNSERLAQMQTSMQEAQQAEEQARSALNEAQATRDQLAAERDQLDAAVADLQAERAGLESEVSEYRQQRDQLQEQVNDLAENLAMRSQQLEQVEQEITATTNEDQQTSEGEAQRTQGEQQQPSDEQAVETDEAAAVEEDEAASSEQQEAEQPAALAPNDSGEDATEAGQQENGNNADEQQGSADQAVNQEEQPAEEQAANESGEAVEPQVQGNQFAGDYLLESNGLSATFTEDGTFTMLEDQSGDEVTGNYLVAEDQLSLTDVSGDIGDAVFPMVCLIELGDDGRFTLSEGDNCILAGSVFVRAPAEDEANAEAQQ
;
A
#
# COMPACT_ATOMS: atom_id res chain seq x y z
N MET A 1 -123.44 123.72 39.14
CA MET A 1 -124.49 123.95 40.16
C MET A 1 -123.96 125.05 41.05
N ALA A 2 -124.47 126.28 40.91
CA ALA A 2 -125.64 126.78 41.67
C ALA A 2 -125.20 127.05 43.13
N GLU A 3 -125.38 128.19 43.78
CA GLU A 3 -126.31 129.32 43.65
C GLU A 3 -125.73 130.44 44.56
N ASN A 4 -125.78 131.72 44.18
CA ASN A 4 -126.86 132.68 44.53
C ASN A 4 -126.89 132.96 46.04
N SER A 5 -126.82 134.20 46.53
CA SER A 5 -127.94 135.15 46.48
C SER A 5 -127.57 136.39 47.33
N THR A 6 -127.74 137.62 46.82
CA THR A 6 -128.88 138.55 47.09
C THR A 6 -128.80 139.15 48.52
N SER A 7 -129.04 140.42 48.84
CA SER A 7 -130.05 141.35 48.34
C SER A 7 -129.99 142.70 49.08
N GLN A 8 -130.54 143.75 48.45
CA GLN A 8 -131.43 144.78 49.02
C GLN A 8 -130.83 145.86 49.97
N ARG A 9 -131.29 147.11 50.03
CA ARG A 9 -132.31 147.94 49.34
C ARG A 9 -132.28 149.32 50.02
N PHE A 10 -132.79 150.35 49.32
CA PHE A 10 -133.53 151.52 49.87
C PHE A 10 -132.76 152.54 50.72
N ARG A 11 -133.05 153.85 50.73
CA ARG A 11 -133.82 154.83 49.93
C ARG A 11 -133.51 156.19 50.60
N ASP A 12 -133.43 157.25 49.81
CA ASP A 12 -133.44 158.72 50.08
C ASP A 12 -133.94 159.24 51.46
N PRO A 13 -133.60 160.49 51.91
CA PRO A 13 -133.41 161.70 51.09
C PRO A 13 -132.32 162.74 51.50
N LEU A 14 -131.92 163.57 50.51
CA LEU A 14 -131.80 165.05 50.49
C LEU A 14 -131.71 165.81 51.85
N VAL A 15 -130.86 166.82 52.12
CA VAL A 15 -129.94 167.68 51.35
C VAL A 15 -128.96 168.35 52.34
N LEU A 16 -127.80 168.76 51.83
CA LEU A 16 -127.03 169.96 52.25
C LEU A 16 -126.06 169.81 53.44
N GLY A 17 -124.87 169.28 53.15
CA GLY A 17 -123.64 169.42 53.97
C GLY A 17 -122.33 169.03 53.25
N LEU A 18 -122.34 169.02 51.91
CA LEU A 18 -121.45 168.22 51.02
C LEU A 18 -120.11 168.89 50.66
N ALA A 19 -119.69 169.99 51.29
CA ALA A 19 -118.55 170.76 50.77
C ALA A 19 -117.19 170.50 51.44
N VAL A 20 -117.10 169.75 52.55
CA VAL A 20 -115.84 169.66 53.35
C VAL A 20 -115.21 168.26 53.41
N ALA A 21 -115.94 167.18 53.15
CA ALA A 21 -115.41 165.80 53.29
C ALA A 21 -114.55 165.31 52.09
N ALA A 22 -114.66 165.95 50.91
CA ALA A 22 -113.98 165.48 49.69
C ALA A 22 -112.46 165.66 49.71
N VAL A 23 -111.93 166.61 50.50
CA VAL A 23 -110.48 166.91 50.54
C VAL A 23 -109.73 165.94 51.44
N VAL A 24 -110.35 165.46 52.53
CA VAL A 24 -109.73 164.50 53.46
C VAL A 24 -109.65 163.11 52.84
N GLY A 25 -110.63 162.73 52.02
CA GLY A 25 -110.61 161.45 51.29
C GLY A 25 -109.47 161.33 50.28
N TRP A 26 -109.07 162.44 49.65
CA TRP A 26 -107.97 162.42 48.68
C TRP A 26 -106.58 162.32 49.34
N LEU A 27 -106.45 162.78 50.59
CA LEU A 27 -105.18 162.74 51.33
C LEU A 27 -104.84 161.34 51.88
N VAL A 28 -105.84 160.50 52.18
CA VAL A 28 -105.61 159.11 52.64
C VAL A 28 -105.22 158.18 51.48
N PHE A 29 -105.77 158.41 50.28
CA PHE A 29 -105.48 157.58 49.10
C PHE A 29 -104.00 157.66 48.65
N LEU A 30 -103.37 158.83 48.80
CA LEU A 30 -101.95 159.02 48.44
C LEU A 30 -100.98 158.31 49.40
N ILE A 31 -101.36 158.07 50.66
CA ILE A 31 -100.51 157.34 51.62
C ILE A 31 -100.54 155.83 51.34
N PHE A 32 -101.67 155.27 50.91
CA PHE A 32 -101.79 153.84 50.61
C PHE A 32 -100.98 153.42 49.36
N TRP A 33 -100.89 154.28 48.34
CA TRP A 33 -100.09 154.00 47.14
C TRP A 33 -98.57 153.92 47.45
N GLY A 34 -98.08 154.71 48.41
CA GLY A 34 -96.66 154.67 48.83
C GLY A 34 -96.21 153.35 49.45
N SER A 35 -97.13 152.51 49.93
CA SER A 35 -96.80 151.22 50.57
C SER A 35 -96.79 150.00 49.64
N SER A 36 -97.20 150.15 48.37
CA SER A 36 -97.34 149.04 47.42
C SER A 36 -96.13 148.86 46.48
N ALA A 37 -95.21 149.84 46.41
CA ALA A 37 -94.05 149.80 45.52
C ALA A 37 -92.86 148.99 46.08
N SER A 38 -92.79 148.75 47.39
CA SER A 38 -91.66 148.04 48.02
C SER A 38 -91.72 146.51 47.87
N GLN A 39 -92.86 145.94 47.45
CA GLN A 39 -92.98 144.50 47.19
C GLN A 39 -92.43 144.09 45.80
N GLN A 40 -92.25 145.01 44.86
CA GLN A 40 -91.74 144.68 43.51
C GLN A 40 -90.22 144.46 43.45
N SER A 41 -89.43 145.14 44.29
CA SER A 41 -87.96 145.03 44.30
C SER A 41 -87.45 143.75 44.94
N ALA A 42 -88.19 143.18 45.90
CA ALA A 42 -87.87 141.89 46.51
C ALA A 42 -87.98 140.76 45.48
N VAL A 43 -89.04 140.79 44.66
CA VAL A 43 -89.28 139.78 43.60
C VAL A 43 -88.23 139.87 42.47
N GLN A 44 -87.72 141.06 42.13
CA GLN A 44 -86.65 141.19 41.12
C GLN A 44 -85.30 140.65 41.59
N THR A 45 -84.97 140.84 42.87
CA THR A 45 -83.73 140.33 43.46
C THR A 45 -83.78 138.81 43.55
N GLU A 46 -84.92 138.27 43.99
CA GLU A 46 -85.17 136.83 44.04
C GLU A 46 -85.12 136.19 42.64
N LEU A 47 -85.59 136.88 41.58
CA LEU A 47 -85.48 136.40 40.21
C LEU A 47 -84.03 136.39 39.69
N ALA A 48 -83.22 137.41 40.03
CA ALA A 48 -81.82 137.50 39.63
C ALA A 48 -80.92 136.49 40.38
N ASP A 49 -81.21 136.26 41.66
CA ASP A 49 -80.57 135.22 42.48
C ASP A 49 -80.98 133.83 42.00
N ALA A 50 -82.26 133.61 41.69
CA ALA A 50 -82.73 132.37 41.07
C ALA A 50 -82.11 132.14 39.68
N GLN A 51 -81.86 133.20 38.92
CA GLN A 51 -81.24 133.12 37.59
C GLN A 51 -79.74 132.83 37.68
N SER A 52 -79.03 133.43 38.64
CA SER A 52 -77.63 133.09 38.94
C SER A 52 -77.48 131.69 39.50
N ALA A 53 -78.41 131.25 40.34
CA ALA A 53 -78.48 129.88 40.84
C ALA A 53 -78.76 128.88 39.70
N LEU A 54 -79.59 129.25 38.71
CA LEU A 54 -79.82 128.43 37.53
C LEU A 54 -78.54 128.28 36.69
N THR A 55 -77.82 129.38 36.42
CA THR A 55 -76.55 129.34 35.67
C THR A 55 -75.46 128.58 36.42
N SER A 56 -75.42 128.69 37.76
CA SER A 56 -74.52 127.90 38.59
C SER A 56 -74.89 126.41 38.55
N ALA A 57 -76.18 126.09 38.64
CA ALA A 57 -76.67 124.72 38.53
C ALA A 57 -76.47 124.13 37.13
N GLU A 58 -76.54 124.95 36.07
CA GLU A 58 -76.20 124.56 34.69
C GLU A 58 -74.69 124.28 34.55
N GLY A 59 -73.83 125.12 35.13
CA GLY A 59 -72.39 124.90 35.15
C GLY A 59 -71.98 123.64 35.93
N GLU A 60 -72.58 123.41 37.10
CA GLU A 60 -72.40 122.18 37.87
C GLU A 60 -72.92 120.95 37.13
N ARG A 61 -74.04 121.07 36.39
CA ARG A 61 -74.56 119.99 35.55
C ARG A 61 -73.63 119.67 34.39
N ASP A 62 -73.05 120.67 33.72
CA ASP A 62 -72.13 120.47 32.60
C ASP A 62 -70.79 119.85 33.06
N GLU A 63 -70.31 120.25 34.24
CA GLU A 63 -69.15 119.64 34.93
C GLU A 63 -69.44 118.18 35.30
N LEU A 64 -70.60 117.91 35.90
CA LEU A 64 -71.03 116.55 36.23
C LEU A 64 -71.24 115.70 34.97
N GLN A 65 -71.75 116.28 33.89
CA GLN A 65 -71.92 115.61 32.60
C GLN A 65 -70.55 115.26 31.99
N THR A 66 -69.57 116.15 32.11
CA THR A 66 -68.18 115.90 31.68
C THR A 66 -67.53 114.79 32.52
N GLN A 67 -67.69 114.83 33.85
CA GLN A 67 -67.21 113.77 34.75
C GLN A 67 -67.93 112.44 34.48
N LEU A 68 -69.20 112.46 34.08
CA LEU A 68 -69.94 111.26 33.70
C LEU A 68 -69.35 110.65 32.42
N THR A 69 -69.09 111.48 31.40
CA THR A 69 -68.46 111.03 30.15
C THR A 69 -67.02 110.56 30.37
N GLU A 70 -66.27 111.17 31.30
CA GLU A 70 -64.94 110.70 31.69
C GLU A 70 -64.99 109.37 32.46
N MET A 71 -65.97 109.18 33.35
CA MET A 71 -66.24 107.88 33.99
C MET A 71 -66.69 106.82 32.98
N GLU A 72 -67.54 107.17 32.01
CA GLU A 72 -67.97 106.29 30.93
C GLU A 72 -66.78 105.87 30.07
N ASN A 73 -65.91 106.81 29.69
CA ASN A 73 -64.68 106.54 28.94
C ASN A 73 -63.65 105.74 29.76
N ALA A 74 -63.56 105.97 31.07
CA ALA A 74 -62.73 105.16 31.96
C ALA A 74 -63.30 103.74 32.10
N GLY A 75 -64.63 103.59 32.10
CA GLY A 75 -65.32 102.30 32.09
C GLY A 75 -65.06 101.51 30.82
N THR A 76 -65.16 102.13 29.64
CA THR A 76 -64.86 101.48 28.36
C THR A 76 -63.37 101.14 28.22
N ASN A 77 -62.47 102.01 28.70
CA ASN A 77 -61.04 101.73 28.70
C ASN A 77 -60.68 100.58 29.67
N TYR A 78 -61.37 100.48 30.81
CA TYR A 78 -61.24 99.34 31.73
C TYR A 78 -61.74 98.03 31.10
N GLU A 79 -62.87 98.06 30.39
CA GLU A 79 -63.37 96.89 29.64
C GLU A 79 -62.40 96.46 28.51
N GLU A 80 -61.79 97.43 27.81
CA GLU A 80 -60.80 97.14 26.78
C GLU A 80 -59.51 96.56 27.37
N LEU A 81 -59.02 97.10 28.49
CA LEU A 81 -57.90 96.54 29.25
C LEU A 81 -58.22 95.13 29.79
N GLN A 82 -59.45 94.88 30.24
CA GLN A 82 -59.88 93.55 30.66
C GLN A 82 -59.86 92.56 29.50
N THR A 83 -60.36 92.98 28.33
CA THR A 83 -60.33 92.17 27.11
C THR A 83 -58.89 91.88 26.66
N GLN A 84 -58.00 92.87 26.72
CA GLN A 84 -56.57 92.68 26.43
C GLN A 84 -55.91 91.74 27.44
N LEU A 85 -56.27 91.80 28.72
CA LEU A 85 -55.75 90.90 29.74
C LEU A 85 -56.22 89.45 29.53
N GLU A 86 -57.48 89.24 29.19
CA GLU A 86 -58.01 87.92 28.82
C GLU A 86 -57.34 87.36 27.55
N THR A 87 -57.11 88.22 26.55
CA THR A 87 -56.40 87.85 25.32
C THR A 87 -54.96 87.47 25.61
N ALA A 88 -54.24 88.30 26.38
CA ALA A 88 -52.86 88.04 26.77
C ALA A 88 -52.74 86.79 27.66
N GLN A 89 -53.73 86.49 28.51
CA GLN A 89 -53.80 85.23 29.25
C GLN A 89 -53.94 84.03 28.31
N THR A 90 -54.84 84.12 27.32
CA THR A 90 -55.02 83.06 26.34
C THR A 90 -53.74 82.82 25.53
N GLU A 91 -53.07 83.88 25.07
CA GLU A 91 -51.79 83.77 24.37
C GLU A 91 -50.69 83.17 25.26
N LEU A 92 -50.65 83.52 26.55
CA LEU A 92 -49.70 82.94 27.51
C LEU A 92 -49.95 81.43 27.67
N ASP A 93 -51.21 81.02 27.78
CA ASP A 93 -51.59 79.61 27.91
C ASP A 93 -51.22 78.82 26.64
N ASP A 94 -51.47 79.38 25.46
CA ASP A 94 -51.10 78.78 24.17
C ASP A 94 -49.58 78.65 24.01
N VAL A 95 -48.81 79.71 24.32
CA VAL A 95 -47.34 79.67 24.28
C VAL A 95 -46.78 78.70 25.32
N SER A 96 -47.40 78.61 26.49
CA SER A 96 -47.06 77.62 27.52
C SER A 96 -47.26 76.20 26.99
N ALA A 97 -48.40 75.92 26.35
CA ALA A 97 -48.69 74.62 25.75
C ALA A 97 -47.70 74.27 24.63
N GLN A 98 -47.41 75.21 23.72
CA GLN A 98 -46.43 75.01 22.64
C GLN A 98 -45.02 74.74 23.18
N ARG A 99 -44.61 75.44 24.25
CA ARG A 99 -43.33 75.20 24.91
C ARG A 99 -43.29 73.78 25.49
N ASP A 100 -44.35 73.33 26.15
CA ASP A 100 -44.39 72.01 26.79
C ASP A 100 -44.39 70.88 25.74
N GLU A 101 -45.06 71.08 24.60
CA GLU A 101 -45.00 70.20 23.42
C GLU A 101 -43.58 70.16 22.84
N ALA A 102 -42.95 71.31 22.60
CA ALA A 102 -41.58 71.38 22.10
C ALA A 102 -40.55 70.75 23.05
N MET A 103 -40.74 70.85 24.38
CA MET A 103 -39.91 70.12 25.35
C MET A 103 -40.06 68.61 25.21
N THR A 104 -41.30 68.14 25.02
CA THR A 104 -41.58 66.71 24.82
C THR A 104 -40.95 66.20 23.52
N GLU A 105 -41.05 66.96 22.43
CA GLU A 105 -40.39 66.62 21.15
C GLU A 105 -38.86 66.62 21.28
N LEU A 106 -38.28 67.56 22.02
CA LEU A 106 -36.84 67.62 22.28
C LEU A 106 -36.38 66.39 23.08
N GLU A 107 -37.12 65.98 24.10
CA GLU A 107 -36.84 64.76 24.88
C GLU A 107 -36.91 63.51 24.00
N SER A 108 -37.92 63.42 23.12
CA SER A 108 -38.04 62.32 22.15
C SER A 108 -36.87 62.32 21.17
N ALA A 109 -36.52 63.46 20.59
CA ALA A 109 -35.41 63.60 19.64
C ALA A 109 -34.05 63.28 20.29
N ASN A 110 -33.83 63.68 21.54
CA ASN A 110 -32.63 63.30 22.30
C ASN A 110 -32.57 61.79 22.55
N THR A 111 -33.71 61.15 22.79
CA THR A 111 -33.80 59.69 22.95
C THR A 111 -33.50 58.96 21.64
N GLU A 112 -34.06 59.41 20.52
CA GLU A 112 -33.76 58.86 19.19
C GLU A 112 -32.28 59.04 18.82
N LEU A 113 -31.70 60.21 19.12
CA LEU A 113 -30.28 60.47 18.88
C LEU A 113 -29.38 59.52 19.68
N ALA A 114 -29.73 59.26 20.94
CA ALA A 114 -29.02 58.27 21.75
C ALA A 114 -29.10 56.88 21.12
N GLN A 115 -30.28 56.42 20.71
CA GLN A 115 -30.47 55.12 20.06
C GLN A 115 -29.70 54.98 18.74
N VAL A 116 -29.68 56.03 17.91
CA VAL A 116 -28.90 56.05 16.66
C VAL A 116 -27.40 55.99 16.96
N THR A 117 -26.94 56.68 18.00
CA THR A 117 -25.53 56.66 18.43
C THR A 117 -25.12 55.27 18.91
N ASP A 118 -25.97 54.61 19.69
CA ASP A 118 -25.75 53.23 20.15
C ASP A 118 -25.72 52.25 18.97
N THR A 119 -26.67 52.38 18.03
CA THR A 119 -26.72 51.56 16.81
C THR A 119 -25.49 51.76 15.93
N LEU A 120 -25.02 52.99 15.78
CA LEU A 120 -23.81 53.31 15.01
C LEU A 120 -22.58 52.66 15.66
N THR A 121 -22.48 52.70 16.98
CA THR A 121 -21.38 52.08 17.73
C THR A 121 -21.39 50.57 17.55
N ALA A 122 -22.55 49.92 17.73
CA ALA A 122 -22.71 48.48 17.50
C ALA A 122 -22.34 48.08 16.06
N ARG A 123 -22.74 48.87 15.05
CA ARG A 123 -22.37 48.61 13.64
C ARG A 123 -20.89 48.80 13.37
N GLN A 124 -20.21 49.72 14.06
CA GLN A 124 -18.77 49.89 13.94
C GLN A 124 -18.02 48.69 14.53
N GLU A 125 -18.49 48.15 15.66
CA GLU A 125 -17.95 46.93 16.28
C GLU A 125 -18.17 45.70 15.39
N GLU A 126 -19.38 45.50 14.88
CA GLU A 126 -19.67 44.41 13.92
C GLU A 126 -18.77 44.49 12.67
N LEU A 127 -18.53 45.70 12.15
CA LEU A 127 -17.68 45.89 10.97
C LEU A 127 -16.20 45.64 11.28
N ALA A 128 -15.75 45.96 12.50
CA ALA A 128 -14.40 45.61 12.95
C ALA A 128 -14.24 44.09 13.07
N GLN A 129 -15.21 43.39 13.66
CA GLN A 129 -15.19 41.94 13.79
C GLN A 129 -15.22 41.26 12.41
N ALA A 130 -16.11 41.69 11.51
CA ALA A 130 -16.21 41.12 10.17
C ALA A 130 -14.90 41.30 9.35
N ARG A 131 -14.13 42.36 9.62
CA ARG A 131 -12.80 42.54 9.00
C ARG A 131 -11.78 41.55 9.55
N GLN A 132 -11.76 41.33 10.85
CA GLN A 132 -10.89 40.35 11.48
C GLN A 132 -11.22 38.92 11.01
N ASP A 133 -12.50 38.59 10.90
CA ASP A 133 -12.95 37.28 10.41
C ASP A 133 -12.52 37.04 8.95
N MET A 134 -12.57 38.09 8.11
CA MET A 134 -12.08 38.00 6.73
C MET A 134 -10.56 37.79 6.66
N GLU A 135 -9.78 38.48 7.48
CA GLU A 135 -8.33 38.30 7.55
C GLU A 135 -7.98 36.85 7.97
N SER A 136 -8.62 36.34 9.03
CA SER A 136 -8.45 34.94 9.45
C SER A 136 -8.91 33.94 8.38
N ALA A 137 -9.96 34.24 7.62
CA ALA A 137 -10.41 33.38 6.53
C ALA A 137 -9.43 33.39 5.35
N GLU A 138 -8.80 34.52 5.05
CA GLU A 138 -7.76 34.64 4.01
C GLU A 138 -6.48 33.89 4.39
N GLU A 139 -6.08 33.93 5.67
CA GLU A 139 -4.97 33.12 6.19
C GLU A 139 -5.25 31.63 6.06
N ARG A 140 -6.41 31.16 6.56
CA ARG A 140 -6.84 29.77 6.42
C ARG A 140 -6.91 29.31 4.97
N ARG A 141 -7.37 30.18 4.05
CA ARG A 141 -7.38 29.88 2.62
C ARG A 141 -5.97 29.72 2.08
N THR A 142 -5.04 30.59 2.47
CA THR A 142 -3.65 30.53 2.00
C THR A 142 -2.98 29.25 2.48
N GLN A 143 -3.17 28.90 3.76
CA GLN A 143 -2.69 27.64 4.32
C GLN A 143 -3.25 26.42 3.57
N ALA A 144 -4.58 26.38 3.36
CA ALA A 144 -5.22 25.27 2.64
C ALA A 144 -4.72 25.12 1.18
N VAL A 145 -4.33 26.22 0.53
CA VAL A 145 -3.73 26.17 -0.81
C VAL A 145 -2.33 25.54 -0.75
N THR A 146 -1.49 25.96 0.20
CA THR A 146 -0.16 25.36 0.38
C THR A 146 -0.24 23.87 0.70
N GLU A 147 -1.11 23.48 1.63
CA GLU A 147 -1.34 22.06 1.97
C GLU A 147 -1.80 21.26 0.75
N ALA A 148 -2.64 21.85 -0.11
CA ALA A 148 -3.08 21.20 -1.35
C ALA A 148 -1.95 21.05 -2.38
N GLU A 149 -1.02 22.00 -2.47
CA GLU A 149 0.17 21.92 -3.32
C GLU A 149 1.13 20.83 -2.83
N ASP A 150 1.37 20.75 -1.51
CA ASP A 150 2.22 19.73 -0.88
C ASP A 150 1.62 18.32 -1.03
N ALA A 151 0.31 18.19 -0.86
CA ALA A 151 -0.40 16.94 -1.09
C ALA A 151 -0.29 16.49 -2.55
N GLN A 152 -0.39 17.42 -3.51
CA GLN A 152 -0.19 17.10 -4.94
C GLN A 152 1.24 16.67 -5.25
N ALA A 153 2.25 17.31 -4.65
CA ALA A 153 3.65 16.92 -4.80
C ALA A 153 3.91 15.51 -4.24
N THR A 154 3.35 15.20 -3.07
CA THR A 154 3.46 13.88 -2.43
C THR A 154 2.79 12.78 -3.27
N LEU A 155 1.63 13.08 -3.87
CA LEU A 155 0.94 12.16 -4.78
C LEU A 155 1.75 11.90 -6.06
N ALA A 156 2.38 12.93 -6.62
CA ALA A 156 3.27 12.79 -7.78
C ALA A 156 4.47 11.89 -7.44
N GLN A 157 5.13 12.14 -6.31
CA GLN A 157 6.25 11.32 -5.82
C GLN A 157 5.83 9.86 -5.60
N SER A 158 4.67 9.63 -4.98
CA SER A 158 4.14 8.27 -4.75
C SER A 158 3.88 7.53 -6.06
N ARG A 159 3.36 8.23 -7.08
CA ARG A 159 3.14 7.68 -8.42
C ARG A 159 4.46 7.29 -9.09
N ASP A 160 5.49 8.12 -8.97
CA ASP A 160 6.82 7.84 -9.52
C ASP A 160 7.46 6.64 -8.82
N GLN A 161 7.33 6.54 -7.50
CA GLN A 161 7.79 5.38 -6.72
C GLN A 161 7.08 4.09 -7.16
N LEU A 162 5.76 4.12 -7.34
CA LEU A 162 5.00 2.96 -7.83
C LEU A 162 5.43 2.55 -9.25
N SER A 163 5.73 3.53 -10.12
CA SER A 163 6.27 3.26 -11.46
C SER A 163 7.63 2.56 -11.37
N ALA A 164 8.54 3.08 -10.54
CA ALA A 164 9.88 2.51 -10.34
C ALA A 164 9.83 1.09 -9.74
N VAL A 165 8.93 0.85 -8.77
CA VAL A 165 8.69 -0.50 -8.23
C VAL A 165 8.14 -1.43 -9.31
N GLY A 166 7.25 -0.94 -10.17
CA GLY A 166 6.72 -1.68 -11.33
C GLY A 166 7.83 -2.13 -12.29
N GLU A 167 8.73 -1.23 -12.68
CA GLU A 167 9.87 -1.53 -13.54
C GLU A 167 10.85 -2.54 -12.90
N ARG A 168 11.09 -2.40 -11.59
CA ARG A 168 11.94 -3.34 -10.84
C ARG A 168 11.32 -4.74 -10.78
N LEU A 169 10.01 -4.85 -10.57
CA LEU A 169 9.32 -6.14 -10.58
C LEU A 169 9.35 -6.80 -11.95
N GLU A 170 9.20 -6.03 -13.03
CA GLU A 170 9.31 -6.56 -14.39
C GLU A 170 10.72 -7.08 -14.69
N THR A 171 11.75 -6.36 -14.24
CA THR A 171 13.15 -6.81 -14.34
C THR A 171 13.37 -8.13 -13.60
N LEU A 172 12.92 -8.21 -12.34
CA LEU A 172 13.05 -9.43 -11.53
C LEU A 172 12.30 -10.62 -12.13
N ARG A 173 11.11 -10.41 -12.72
CA ARG A 173 10.37 -11.49 -13.41
C ARG A 173 11.12 -12.01 -14.64
N ASN A 174 11.74 -11.13 -15.40
CA ASN A 174 12.56 -11.52 -16.55
C ASN A 174 13.83 -12.28 -16.12
N GLU A 175 14.50 -11.82 -15.05
CA GLU A 175 15.63 -12.53 -14.45
C GLU A 175 15.22 -13.92 -13.92
N GLU A 176 14.08 -14.02 -13.22
CA GLU A 176 13.55 -15.30 -12.74
C GLU A 176 13.28 -16.27 -13.90
N ALA A 177 12.66 -15.80 -14.99
CA ALA A 177 12.42 -16.61 -16.18
C ALA A 177 13.74 -17.13 -16.80
N GLN A 178 14.77 -16.28 -16.88
CA GLN A 178 16.10 -16.69 -17.37
C GLN A 178 16.78 -17.70 -16.44
N ILE A 179 16.67 -17.53 -15.13
CA ILE A 179 17.21 -18.48 -14.15
C ILE A 179 16.51 -19.84 -14.31
N ARG A 180 15.17 -19.86 -14.42
CA ARG A 180 14.42 -21.11 -14.64
C ARG A 180 14.83 -21.80 -15.94
N GLN A 181 15.04 -21.05 -17.02
CA GLN A 181 15.55 -21.58 -18.29
C GLN A 181 16.96 -22.18 -18.11
N THR A 182 17.85 -21.46 -17.41
CA THR A 182 19.23 -21.92 -17.15
C THR A 182 19.24 -23.21 -16.32
N VAL A 183 18.38 -23.30 -15.30
CA VAL A 183 18.23 -24.52 -14.48
C VAL A 183 17.73 -25.69 -15.33
N ALA A 184 16.76 -25.47 -16.22
CA ALA A 184 16.28 -26.52 -17.14
C ALA A 184 17.39 -27.01 -18.06
N GLN A 185 18.17 -26.09 -18.64
CA GLN A 185 19.31 -26.43 -19.50
C GLN A 185 20.40 -27.21 -18.73
N LEU A 186 20.76 -26.77 -17.53
CA LEU A 186 21.75 -27.46 -16.70
C LEU A 186 21.30 -28.88 -16.33
N ASN A 187 20.01 -29.09 -16.09
CA ASN A 187 19.47 -30.43 -15.85
C ASN A 187 19.55 -31.34 -17.09
N GLU A 188 19.29 -30.79 -18.29
CA GLU A 188 19.44 -31.53 -19.56
C GLU A 188 20.91 -31.89 -19.83
N GLU A 189 21.83 -30.94 -19.60
CA GLU A 189 23.27 -31.16 -19.72
C GLU A 189 23.76 -32.22 -18.71
N ALA A 190 23.26 -32.18 -17.47
CA ALA A 190 23.58 -33.18 -16.44
C ALA A 190 23.08 -34.58 -16.83
N ALA A 191 21.87 -34.70 -17.37
CA ALA A 191 21.33 -35.98 -17.86
C ALA A 191 22.17 -36.52 -19.02
N THR A 192 22.48 -35.67 -20.00
CA THR A 192 23.33 -36.02 -21.15
C THR A 192 24.73 -36.46 -20.73
N ASN A 193 25.36 -35.75 -19.79
CA ASN A 193 26.67 -36.12 -19.27
C ASN A 193 26.63 -37.45 -18.49
N SER A 194 25.55 -37.71 -17.77
CA SER A 194 25.35 -38.98 -17.05
C SER A 194 25.22 -40.15 -18.02
N GLU A 195 24.48 -39.99 -19.12
CA GLU A 195 24.37 -41.00 -20.17
C GLU A 195 25.72 -41.26 -20.85
N ARG A 196 26.46 -40.20 -21.20
CA ARG A 196 27.81 -40.32 -21.76
C ARG A 196 28.78 -41.03 -20.82
N LEU A 197 28.69 -40.76 -19.51
CA LEU A 197 29.50 -41.42 -18.50
C LEU A 197 29.17 -42.92 -18.42
N ALA A 198 27.88 -43.28 -18.40
CA ALA A 198 27.46 -44.69 -18.42
C ALA A 198 27.96 -45.41 -19.70
N GLN A 199 27.85 -44.76 -20.85
CA GLN A 199 28.36 -45.32 -22.12
C GLN A 199 29.89 -45.50 -22.11
N MET A 200 30.64 -44.55 -21.56
CA MET A 200 32.09 -44.68 -21.38
C MET A 200 32.46 -45.81 -20.41
N GLN A 201 31.69 -46.01 -19.34
CA GLN A 201 31.91 -47.13 -18.42
C GLN A 201 31.66 -48.47 -19.12
N THR A 202 30.60 -48.58 -19.92
CA THR A 202 30.32 -49.78 -20.72
C THR A 202 31.46 -50.06 -21.71
N SER A 203 31.88 -49.06 -22.49
CA SER A 203 32.97 -49.26 -23.46
C SER A 203 34.31 -49.58 -22.79
N MET A 204 34.56 -49.08 -21.58
CA MET A 204 35.73 -49.47 -20.79
C MET A 204 35.67 -50.95 -20.36
N GLN A 205 34.50 -51.46 -19.94
CA GLN A 205 34.32 -52.88 -19.60
C GLN A 205 34.49 -53.79 -20.82
N GLU A 206 33.93 -53.39 -21.97
CA GLU A 206 34.09 -54.10 -23.24
C GLU A 206 35.56 -54.14 -23.68
N ALA A 207 36.27 -53.01 -23.59
CA ALA A 207 37.68 -52.93 -23.91
C ALA A 207 38.54 -53.82 -22.99
N GLN A 208 38.22 -53.91 -21.69
CA GLN A 208 38.89 -54.81 -20.75
C GLN A 208 38.68 -56.29 -21.12
N GLN A 209 37.44 -56.68 -21.44
CA GLN A 209 37.14 -58.06 -21.88
C GLN A 209 37.86 -58.40 -23.18
N ALA A 210 37.87 -57.47 -24.15
CA ALA A 210 38.59 -57.64 -25.40
C ALA A 210 40.11 -57.77 -25.18
N GLU A 211 40.68 -57.01 -24.24
CA GLU A 211 42.10 -57.12 -23.87
C GLU A 211 42.43 -58.50 -23.27
N GLU A 212 41.60 -59.01 -22.35
CA GLU A 212 41.78 -60.35 -21.76
C GLU A 212 41.70 -61.45 -22.82
N GLN A 213 40.73 -61.36 -23.74
CA GLN A 213 40.61 -62.28 -24.86
C GLN A 213 41.83 -62.23 -25.79
N ALA A 214 42.30 -61.02 -26.14
CA ALA A 214 43.49 -60.84 -26.96
C ALA A 214 44.75 -61.41 -26.28
N ARG A 215 44.90 -61.23 -24.96
CA ARG A 215 45.99 -61.84 -24.18
C ARG A 215 45.91 -63.37 -24.17
N SER A 216 44.72 -63.94 -24.03
CA SER A 216 44.51 -65.39 -24.11
C SER A 216 44.91 -65.92 -25.49
N ALA A 217 44.42 -65.28 -26.56
CA ALA A 217 44.75 -65.64 -27.93
C ALA A 217 46.25 -65.52 -28.22
N LEU A 218 46.93 -64.51 -27.65
CA LEU A 218 48.39 -64.37 -27.76
C LEU A 218 49.12 -65.54 -27.10
N ASN A 219 48.72 -65.95 -25.88
CA ASN A 219 49.31 -67.07 -25.18
C ASN A 219 49.10 -68.40 -25.94
N GLU A 220 47.90 -68.60 -26.50
CA GLU A 220 47.58 -69.77 -27.32
C GLU A 220 48.40 -69.81 -28.62
N ALA A 221 48.54 -68.65 -29.30
CA ALA A 221 49.38 -68.53 -30.48
C ALA A 221 50.87 -68.80 -30.16
N GLN A 222 51.36 -68.36 -29.00
CA GLN A 222 52.71 -68.67 -28.52
C GLN A 222 52.90 -70.17 -28.28
N ALA A 223 51.95 -70.81 -27.59
CA ALA A 223 52.00 -72.25 -27.35
C ALA A 223 51.98 -73.06 -28.66
N THR A 224 51.14 -72.67 -29.61
CA THR A 224 51.08 -73.29 -30.95
C THR A 224 52.41 -73.13 -31.68
N ARG A 225 53.02 -71.96 -31.60
CA ARG A 225 54.33 -71.67 -32.22
C ARG A 225 55.45 -72.51 -31.60
N ASP A 226 55.44 -72.70 -30.28
CA ASP A 226 56.43 -73.54 -29.61
C ASP A 226 56.22 -75.02 -29.92
N GLN A 227 54.97 -75.48 -30.06
CA GLN A 227 54.64 -76.84 -30.52
C GLN A 227 55.16 -77.08 -31.95
N LEU A 228 54.88 -76.17 -32.89
CA LEU A 228 55.36 -76.27 -34.27
C LEU A 228 56.89 -76.23 -34.35
N ALA A 229 57.56 -75.46 -33.48
CA ALA A 229 59.02 -75.46 -33.39
C ALA A 229 59.57 -76.82 -32.93
N ALA A 230 58.93 -77.44 -31.94
CA ALA A 230 59.31 -78.78 -31.47
C ALA A 230 59.04 -79.86 -32.52
N GLU A 231 57.93 -79.79 -33.26
CA GLU A 231 57.62 -80.71 -34.36
C GLU A 231 58.63 -80.57 -35.50
N ARG A 232 59.03 -79.34 -35.84
CA ARG A 232 60.13 -79.09 -36.78
C ARG A 232 61.41 -79.77 -36.31
N ASP A 233 61.79 -79.59 -35.04
CA ASP A 233 63.02 -80.20 -34.50
C ASP A 233 62.97 -81.74 -34.56
N GLN A 234 61.80 -82.34 -34.32
CA GLN A 234 61.58 -83.78 -34.46
C GLN A 234 61.70 -84.24 -35.92
N LEU A 235 61.12 -83.49 -36.86
CA LEU A 235 61.24 -83.78 -38.30
C LEU A 235 62.69 -83.65 -38.78
N ASP A 236 63.42 -82.61 -38.33
CA ASP A 236 64.83 -82.41 -38.65
C ASP A 236 65.69 -83.59 -38.13
N ALA A 237 65.41 -84.07 -36.90
CA ALA A 237 66.06 -85.25 -36.34
C ALA A 237 65.73 -86.53 -37.13
N ALA A 238 64.46 -86.75 -37.49
CA ALA A 238 64.05 -87.91 -38.29
C ALA A 238 64.70 -87.91 -39.69
N VAL A 239 64.83 -86.73 -40.31
CA VAL A 239 65.55 -86.58 -41.57
C VAL A 239 67.03 -86.92 -41.40
N ALA A 240 67.67 -86.47 -40.32
CA ALA A 240 69.06 -86.81 -40.02
C ALA A 240 69.26 -88.32 -39.82
N ASP A 241 68.35 -88.99 -39.09
CA ASP A 241 68.37 -90.44 -38.88
C ASP A 241 68.18 -91.21 -40.20
N LEU A 242 67.21 -90.82 -41.03
CA LEU A 242 67.00 -91.42 -42.36
C LEU A 242 68.21 -91.21 -43.28
N GLN A 243 68.89 -90.07 -43.20
CA GLN A 243 70.12 -89.83 -43.95
C GLN A 243 71.27 -90.73 -43.46
N ALA A 244 71.39 -90.93 -42.15
CA ALA A 244 72.38 -91.83 -41.57
C ALA A 244 72.11 -93.30 -41.93
N GLU A 245 70.84 -93.74 -41.87
CA GLU A 245 70.41 -95.08 -42.28
C GLU A 245 70.71 -95.32 -43.76
N ARG A 246 70.39 -94.34 -44.62
CA ARG A 246 70.74 -94.39 -46.04
C ARG A 246 72.26 -94.54 -46.25
N ALA A 247 73.08 -93.76 -45.55
CA ALA A 247 74.54 -93.86 -45.64
C ALA A 247 75.05 -95.23 -45.17
N GLY A 248 74.45 -95.78 -44.10
CA GLY A 248 74.72 -97.14 -43.62
C GLY A 248 74.38 -98.21 -44.67
N LEU A 249 73.18 -98.15 -45.24
CA LEU A 249 72.74 -99.06 -46.31
C LEU A 249 73.61 -98.94 -47.58
N GLU A 250 74.02 -97.73 -47.97
CA GLU A 250 74.96 -97.53 -49.07
C GLU A 250 76.32 -98.21 -48.79
N SER A 251 76.82 -98.15 -47.54
CA SER A 251 78.02 -98.86 -47.09
C SER A 251 77.84 -100.38 -47.14
N GLU A 252 76.76 -100.91 -46.56
CA GLU A 252 76.45 -102.35 -46.57
C GLU A 252 76.33 -102.90 -48.00
N VAL A 253 75.65 -102.19 -48.90
CA VAL A 253 75.56 -102.57 -50.32
C VAL A 253 76.94 -102.59 -50.98
N SER A 254 77.83 -101.65 -50.65
CA SER A 254 79.21 -101.67 -51.14
C SER A 254 79.98 -102.90 -50.64
N GLU A 255 79.84 -103.25 -49.37
CA GLU A 255 80.44 -104.46 -48.79
C GLU A 255 79.89 -105.74 -49.42
N TYR A 256 78.58 -105.86 -49.58
CA TYR A 256 77.96 -107.00 -50.25
C TYR A 256 78.38 -107.12 -51.71
N ARG A 257 78.55 -106.00 -52.44
CA ARG A 257 79.09 -106.02 -53.80
C ARG A 257 80.52 -106.53 -53.82
N GLN A 258 81.36 -106.09 -52.88
CA GLN A 258 82.73 -106.56 -52.77
C GLN A 258 82.80 -108.06 -52.41
N GLN A 259 81.95 -108.53 -51.50
CA GLN A 259 81.82 -109.96 -51.17
C GLN A 259 81.34 -110.78 -52.37
N ARG A 260 80.35 -110.29 -53.12
CA ARG A 260 79.89 -110.95 -54.35
C ARG A 260 81.02 -111.01 -55.38
N ASP A 261 81.78 -109.93 -55.58
CA ASP A 261 82.88 -109.91 -56.53
C ASP A 261 83.98 -110.91 -56.12
N GLN A 262 84.30 -111.02 -54.83
CA GLN A 262 85.18 -112.06 -54.29
C GLN A 262 84.62 -113.48 -54.48
N LEU A 263 83.34 -113.71 -54.22
CA LEU A 263 82.69 -115.01 -54.43
C LEU A 263 82.66 -115.37 -55.92
N GLN A 264 82.47 -114.39 -56.80
CA GLN A 264 82.48 -114.59 -58.24
C GLN A 264 83.89 -114.91 -58.75
N GLU A 265 84.93 -114.28 -58.18
CA GLU A 265 86.32 -114.66 -58.39
C GLU A 265 86.59 -116.08 -57.90
N GLN A 266 86.12 -116.46 -56.71
CA GLN A 266 86.21 -117.83 -56.20
C GLN A 266 85.47 -118.85 -57.08
N VAL A 267 84.29 -118.51 -57.61
CA VAL A 267 83.54 -119.36 -58.54
C VAL A 267 84.27 -119.49 -59.86
N ASN A 268 84.86 -118.41 -60.37
CA ASN A 268 85.71 -118.46 -61.56
C ASN A 268 86.94 -119.33 -61.33
N ASP A 269 87.65 -119.16 -60.21
CA ASP A 269 88.78 -120.01 -59.80
C ASP A 269 88.36 -121.49 -59.65
N LEU A 270 87.17 -121.74 -59.11
CA LEU A 270 86.63 -123.10 -58.98
C LEU A 270 86.25 -123.67 -60.34
N ALA A 271 85.65 -122.88 -61.22
CA ALA A 271 85.28 -123.26 -62.57
C ALA A 271 86.52 -123.52 -63.42
N GLU A 272 87.57 -122.70 -63.27
CA GLU A 272 88.87 -122.90 -63.90
C GLU A 272 89.57 -124.15 -63.33
N ASN A 273 89.53 -124.38 -62.01
CA ASN A 273 89.99 -125.63 -61.42
C ASN A 273 89.20 -126.84 -61.89
N LEU A 274 87.88 -126.72 -62.06
CA LEU A 274 87.01 -127.77 -62.58
C LEU A 274 87.28 -128.03 -64.05
N ALA A 275 87.53 -126.99 -64.85
CA ALA A 275 87.94 -127.12 -66.24
C ALA A 275 89.34 -127.74 -66.36
N MET A 276 90.26 -127.36 -65.47
CA MET A 276 91.59 -127.95 -65.39
C MET A 276 91.51 -129.41 -64.95
N ARG A 277 90.64 -129.73 -63.98
CA ARG A 277 90.34 -131.11 -63.58
C ARG A 277 89.56 -131.89 -64.62
N SER A 278 88.70 -131.27 -65.41
CA SER A 278 88.00 -131.93 -66.51
C SER A 278 88.97 -132.19 -67.65
N GLN A 279 89.92 -131.30 -67.90
CA GLN A 279 91.00 -131.49 -68.87
C GLN A 279 92.02 -132.53 -68.37
N GLN A 280 92.28 -132.58 -67.06
CA GLN A 280 93.02 -133.67 -66.42
C GLN A 280 92.21 -134.98 -66.46
N LEU A 281 90.89 -134.94 -66.27
CA LEU A 281 90.00 -136.09 -66.40
C LEU A 281 89.91 -136.54 -67.84
N GLU A 282 89.99 -135.63 -68.83
CA GLU A 282 90.01 -135.92 -70.26
C GLU A 282 91.40 -136.42 -70.69
N GLN A 283 92.48 -135.96 -70.08
CA GLN A 283 93.81 -136.58 -70.20
C GLN A 283 93.83 -137.97 -69.57
N VAL A 284 93.23 -138.14 -68.40
CA VAL A 284 93.04 -139.43 -67.75
C VAL A 284 92.07 -140.30 -68.54
N GLU A 285 91.06 -139.74 -69.22
CA GLU A 285 90.16 -140.46 -70.11
C GLU A 285 90.86 -140.83 -71.40
N GLN A 286 91.77 -140.01 -71.93
CA GLN A 286 92.65 -140.39 -73.04
C GLN A 286 93.66 -141.47 -72.60
N GLU A 287 94.14 -141.43 -71.36
CA GLU A 287 95.01 -142.45 -70.76
C GLU A 287 94.24 -143.76 -70.46
N ILE A 288 92.97 -143.66 -70.04
CA ILE A 288 92.03 -144.77 -69.87
C ILE A 288 91.56 -145.28 -71.23
N THR A 289 91.41 -144.45 -72.26
CA THR A 289 91.06 -144.91 -73.62
C THR A 289 92.26 -145.59 -74.31
N ALA A 290 93.49 -145.28 -73.90
CA ALA A 290 94.69 -146.04 -74.26
C ALA A 290 94.87 -147.33 -73.44
N THR A 291 94.22 -147.45 -72.27
CA THR A 291 94.34 -148.59 -71.33
C THR A 291 93.03 -149.39 -71.17
N THR A 292 92.00 -149.06 -71.95
CA THR A 292 90.66 -149.67 -71.95
C THR A 292 90.14 -149.73 -73.38
N ASN A 293 91.04 -150.13 -74.30
CA ASN A 293 90.74 -150.84 -75.54
C ASN A 293 90.91 -152.36 -75.31
N GLU A 294 90.25 -152.87 -74.26
CA GLU A 294 89.96 -154.28 -73.93
C GLU A 294 88.74 -154.28 -72.97
N ASP A 295 87.58 -153.88 -73.53
CA ASP A 295 86.16 -154.00 -73.08
C ASP A 295 85.36 -152.69 -73.31
N GLN A 296 85.36 -152.11 -74.51
CA GLN A 296 84.37 -152.30 -75.58
C GLN A 296 83.03 -153.01 -75.29
N GLN A 297 81.95 -152.23 -75.55
CA GLN A 297 80.72 -152.55 -76.31
C GLN A 297 79.46 -153.12 -75.61
N THR A 298 78.50 -152.23 -75.30
CA THR A 298 77.04 -152.15 -75.70
C THR A 298 76.28 -151.27 -74.67
N SER A 299 75.87 -150.00 -74.91
CA SER A 299 74.84 -149.42 -75.83
C SER A 299 73.54 -150.25 -75.87
N GLU A 300 72.31 -149.74 -75.76
CA GLU A 300 71.75 -148.38 -75.80
C GLU A 300 70.21 -148.53 -75.61
N GLY A 301 69.52 -147.44 -75.23
CA GLY A 301 68.08 -147.25 -75.45
C GLY A 301 67.15 -147.87 -74.40
N GLU A 302 65.98 -147.34 -74.07
CA GLU A 302 65.10 -146.33 -74.69
C GLU A 302 63.97 -146.11 -73.66
N ALA A 303 63.60 -144.88 -73.32
CA ALA A 303 62.49 -144.13 -73.91
C ALA A 303 61.15 -144.21 -73.15
N GLN A 304 60.71 -143.01 -72.75
CA GLN A 304 59.40 -142.42 -73.02
C GLN A 304 58.17 -142.65 -72.14
N ARG A 305 57.53 -141.48 -71.91
CA ARG A 305 56.09 -141.19 -71.69
C ARG A 305 55.61 -141.36 -70.24
N THR A 306 54.85 -140.43 -69.64
CA THR A 306 53.88 -139.44 -70.17
C THR A 306 53.48 -138.50 -69.00
N GLN A 307 53.44 -137.18 -69.18
CA GLN A 307 52.26 -136.30 -69.43
C GLN A 307 51.39 -135.92 -68.23
N GLY A 308 50.96 -134.64 -68.25
CA GLY A 308 49.67 -134.14 -67.73
C GLY A 308 49.81 -133.28 -66.47
N GLU A 309 49.69 -131.94 -66.55
CA GLU A 309 48.42 -131.17 -66.45
C GLU A 309 47.94 -131.07 -64.98
N GLN A 310 47.50 -129.97 -64.37
CA GLN A 310 46.84 -128.70 -64.76
C GLN A 310 46.58 -127.93 -63.42
N GLN A 311 46.71 -126.60 -63.27
CA GLN A 311 45.63 -125.55 -63.22
C GLN A 311 46.32 -124.24 -62.72
N GLN A 312 46.42 -123.08 -63.40
CA GLN A 312 45.47 -122.04 -63.86
C GLN A 312 44.73 -121.26 -62.75
N PRO A 313 44.30 -119.97 -62.95
CA PRO A 313 44.60 -118.95 -64.01
C PRO A 313 45.08 -117.57 -63.41
N SER A 314 45.69 -116.57 -64.08
CA SER A 314 45.43 -115.77 -65.33
C SER A 314 44.16 -114.89 -65.23
N ASP A 315 44.26 -113.58 -65.00
CA ASP A 315 44.47 -112.44 -65.95
C ASP A 315 43.20 -111.90 -66.64
N GLU A 316 43.26 -110.60 -67.02
CA GLU A 316 42.36 -109.80 -67.90
C GLU A 316 41.09 -109.17 -67.28
N GLN A 317 40.63 -107.95 -67.60
CA GLN A 317 40.80 -106.98 -68.71
C GLN A 317 40.23 -105.62 -68.21
N ALA A 318 40.91 -104.46 -68.22
CA ALA A 318 41.08 -103.46 -69.29
C ALA A 318 39.81 -102.94 -70.04
N VAL A 319 39.48 -101.64 -69.81
CA VAL A 319 39.14 -100.56 -70.79
C VAL A 319 37.67 -100.56 -71.33
N GLU A 320 36.85 -99.49 -71.45
CA GLU A 320 37.02 -98.05 -71.82
C GLU A 320 35.74 -97.19 -71.51
N THR A 321 35.92 -95.86 -71.25
CA THR A 321 35.11 -94.62 -71.58
C THR A 321 33.57 -94.56 -71.41
N ASP A 322 32.86 -93.44 -71.14
CA ASP A 322 33.04 -91.99 -71.36
C ASP A 322 32.03 -91.16 -70.51
N GLU A 323 32.27 -89.85 -70.42
CA GLU A 323 31.34 -88.70 -70.32
C GLU A 323 30.50 -88.33 -69.06
N ALA A 324 30.88 -87.17 -68.51
CA ALA A 324 30.09 -85.95 -68.26
C ALA A 324 29.05 -85.81 -67.12
N ALA A 325 29.44 -84.94 -66.16
CA ALA A 325 28.80 -83.68 -65.74
C ALA A 325 27.61 -83.63 -64.75
N ALA A 326 27.70 -82.58 -63.92
CA ALA A 326 26.68 -81.86 -63.13
C ALA A 326 26.25 -82.50 -61.79
N VAL A 327 26.65 -81.97 -60.62
CA VAL A 327 26.21 -80.75 -59.88
C VAL A 327 25.08 -81.10 -58.87
N GLU A 328 25.14 -80.42 -57.71
CA GLU A 328 24.23 -80.40 -56.54
C GLU A 328 24.54 -81.39 -55.40
N GLU A 329 24.45 -81.05 -54.12
CA GLU A 329 24.45 -79.78 -53.36
C GLU A 329 24.76 -80.19 -51.91
N ASP A 330 25.43 -79.30 -51.17
CA ASP A 330 25.99 -79.48 -49.84
C ASP A 330 24.94 -79.12 -48.78
N GLU A 331 24.64 -80.02 -47.82
CA GLU A 331 23.85 -79.72 -46.63
C GLU A 331 24.74 -79.74 -45.39
N ALA A 332 25.02 -78.57 -44.81
CA ALA A 332 25.13 -78.39 -43.36
C ALA A 332 25.13 -76.90 -42.95
N ALA A 333 24.03 -76.51 -42.31
CA ALA A 333 23.88 -75.63 -41.13
C ALA A 333 24.86 -74.43 -40.95
N SER A 334 24.39 -73.19 -41.08
CA SER A 334 23.72 -72.36 -40.03
C SER A 334 24.71 -71.82 -38.97
N SER A 335 24.80 -70.54 -38.62
CA SER A 335 24.12 -69.29 -39.02
C SER A 335 24.94 -68.11 -38.46
N GLU A 336 25.12 -67.05 -39.24
CA GLU A 336 25.63 -65.74 -38.80
C GLU A 336 24.58 -64.66 -39.05
N GLN A 337 24.50 -63.76 -38.05
CA GLN A 337 24.24 -62.32 -38.11
C GLN A 337 22.99 -61.77 -38.81
N GLN A 338 22.29 -60.92 -38.05
CA GLN A 338 21.13 -60.14 -38.46
C GLN A 338 21.40 -58.68 -38.07
N GLU A 339 21.52 -57.79 -39.06
CA GLU A 339 21.53 -56.34 -38.86
C GLU A 339 20.54 -55.67 -39.84
N ALA A 340 19.67 -54.85 -39.24
CA ALA A 340 18.93 -53.68 -39.72
C ALA A 340 18.16 -53.67 -41.06
N GLU A 341 16.85 -53.38 -41.03
CA GLU A 341 16.30 -52.00 -41.19
C GLU A 341 14.74 -51.99 -41.25
N GLN A 342 14.20 -50.86 -40.79
CA GLN A 342 12.79 -50.37 -40.71
C GLN A 342 12.20 -50.06 -42.12
N PRO A 343 10.90 -49.65 -42.34
CA PRO A 343 10.05 -48.85 -41.43
C PRO A 343 8.49 -49.01 -41.44
N ALA A 344 7.91 -48.35 -40.42
CA ALA A 344 6.62 -47.62 -40.34
C ALA A 344 5.27 -48.33 -40.57
N ALA A 345 4.39 -48.30 -39.54
CA ALA A 345 3.30 -47.30 -39.40
C ALA A 345 2.12 -47.75 -38.50
N LEU A 346 1.75 -46.85 -37.57
CA LEU A 346 0.39 -46.49 -37.11
C LEU A 346 -0.49 -47.51 -36.34
N ALA A 347 -0.59 -47.28 -35.02
CA ALA A 347 -1.81 -46.86 -34.28
C ALA A 347 -1.92 -47.52 -32.89
N PRO A 348 -2.29 -46.76 -31.84
CA PRO A 348 -2.96 -47.32 -30.68
C PRO A 348 -4.37 -46.76 -30.49
N ASN A 349 -5.32 -47.70 -30.47
CA ASN A 349 -6.43 -47.78 -29.51
C ASN A 349 -5.86 -47.67 -28.07
N ASP A 350 -6.49 -47.21 -27.00
CA ASP A 350 -7.89 -47.17 -26.58
C ASP A 350 -7.91 -46.52 -25.17
N SER A 351 -9.06 -45.91 -24.82
CA SER A 351 -9.65 -45.64 -23.48
C SER A 351 -8.76 -45.25 -22.27
N GLY A 352 -9.09 -44.28 -21.41
CA GLY A 352 -10.33 -43.54 -21.12
C GLY A 352 -10.26 -43.05 -19.66
N GLU A 353 -10.93 -41.91 -19.37
CA GLU A 353 -11.67 -41.55 -18.13
C GLU A 353 -10.98 -41.72 -16.75
N ASP A 354 -11.14 -40.89 -15.71
CA ASP A 354 -11.85 -39.66 -15.36
C ASP A 354 -11.47 -39.37 -13.88
N ALA A 355 -11.89 -38.21 -13.34
CA ALA A 355 -12.20 -37.93 -11.91
C ALA A 355 -11.11 -37.36 -10.95
N THR A 356 -11.19 -36.02 -10.78
CA THR A 356 -11.53 -35.25 -9.54
C THR A 356 -10.83 -35.47 -8.17
N GLU A 357 -10.28 -34.34 -7.68
CA GLU A 357 -10.60 -33.62 -6.40
C GLU A 357 -9.99 -34.04 -5.02
N ALA A 358 -9.71 -32.99 -4.23
CA ALA A 358 -9.30 -32.90 -2.80
C ALA A 358 -7.85 -33.32 -2.47
N GLY A 359 -7.05 -32.69 -1.59
CA GLY A 359 -7.30 -31.83 -0.43
C GLY A 359 -6.49 -32.38 0.77
N GLN A 360 -5.97 -31.51 1.65
CA GLN A 360 -5.24 -31.74 2.93
C GLN A 360 -3.69 -31.82 2.82
N GLN A 361 -2.93 -30.87 3.39
CA GLN A 361 -2.58 -30.64 4.82
C GLN A 361 -1.86 -31.83 5.48
N GLU A 362 -0.57 -31.65 5.81
CA GLU A 362 0.00 -31.85 7.16
C GLU A 362 1.52 -31.55 7.20
N ASN A 363 1.90 -30.69 8.16
CA ASN A 363 3.03 -30.83 9.11
C ASN A 363 4.39 -31.37 8.60
N GLY A 364 5.53 -30.70 8.77
CA GLY A 364 6.00 -29.99 9.97
C GLY A 364 7.18 -30.76 10.57
N ASN A 365 8.40 -30.21 10.51
CA ASN A 365 9.37 -30.26 11.62
C ASN A 365 10.69 -29.53 11.32
N ASN A 366 11.08 -28.72 12.29
CA ASN A 366 12.40 -28.13 12.51
C ASN A 366 13.48 -29.20 12.75
N ALA A 367 14.71 -28.89 12.35
CA ALA A 367 15.90 -29.20 13.13
C ALA A 367 17.03 -28.21 12.81
N ASP A 368 17.42 -27.50 13.86
CA ASP A 368 18.66 -26.76 14.08
C ASP A 368 19.92 -27.60 13.78
N GLU A 369 21.00 -26.98 13.28
CA GLU A 369 22.31 -26.91 13.97
C GLU A 369 23.41 -26.24 13.11
N GLN A 370 23.91 -25.12 13.64
CA GLN A 370 25.32 -24.75 13.90
C GLN A 370 26.36 -24.48 12.78
N GLN A 371 26.76 -23.19 12.76
CA GLN A 371 28.11 -22.62 13.04
C GLN A 371 29.35 -22.96 12.17
N GLY A 372 30.04 -21.87 11.81
CA GLY A 372 31.49 -21.80 11.49
C GLY A 372 31.79 -20.84 10.32
N SER A 373 31.83 -19.51 10.51
CA SER A 373 33.02 -18.69 10.82
C SER A 373 34.12 -18.66 9.74
N ALA A 374 34.29 -17.51 9.07
CA ALA A 374 35.45 -16.59 9.20
C ALA A 374 35.85 -15.87 7.89
N ASP A 375 36.12 -14.56 8.06
CA ASP A 375 37.08 -13.71 7.34
C ASP A 375 36.96 -13.45 5.83
N GLN A 376 36.66 -12.20 5.44
CA GLN A 376 37.69 -11.27 4.98
C GLN A 376 37.15 -9.85 4.72
N ALA A 377 37.77 -8.88 5.41
CA ALA A 377 37.67 -7.45 5.19
C ALA A 377 38.65 -6.97 4.12
N VAL A 378 38.26 -6.02 3.25
CA VAL A 378 39.17 -5.06 2.58
C VAL A 378 38.43 -3.76 2.23
N ASN A 379 38.85 -2.66 2.88
CA ASN A 379 39.04 -1.24 2.46
C ASN A 379 38.04 -0.61 1.45
N GLN A 380 37.33 0.49 1.71
CA GLN A 380 37.68 1.82 2.26
C GLN A 380 38.93 2.49 1.65
N GLU A 381 38.69 3.35 0.66
CA GLU A 381 39.57 4.44 0.25
C GLU A 381 38.82 5.79 0.40
N GLU A 382 39.36 6.61 1.30
CA GLU A 382 39.35 8.08 1.35
C GLU A 382 39.70 8.69 -0.03
N GLN A 383 39.22 9.85 -0.53
CA GLN A 383 39.12 11.24 -0.05
C GLN A 383 38.76 12.12 -1.31
N PRO A 384 38.59 13.46 -1.29
CA PRO A 384 38.36 14.39 -0.18
C PRO A 384 37.15 15.35 -0.41
N ALA A 385 36.93 16.17 0.62
CA ALA A 385 35.95 17.23 0.76
C ALA A 385 36.07 18.36 -0.28
N GLU A 386 34.91 18.87 -0.71
CA GLU A 386 34.71 20.30 -0.94
C GLU A 386 33.48 20.80 -0.18
N GLU A 387 33.73 21.95 0.42
CA GLU A 387 33.01 22.68 1.44
C GLU A 387 32.00 23.62 0.77
N GLN A 388 30.71 23.48 1.08
CA GLN A 388 29.76 24.57 0.91
C GLN A 388 28.67 24.47 1.98
N ALA A 389 28.86 25.29 3.01
CA ALA A 389 27.89 25.57 4.04
C ALA A 389 26.64 26.23 3.43
N ALA A 390 25.49 25.59 3.60
CA ALA A 390 24.20 26.24 3.60
C ALA A 390 23.48 25.83 4.89
N ASN A 391 23.31 26.85 5.71
CA ASN A 391 22.66 26.87 7.00
C ASN A 391 21.14 26.70 6.79
N GLU A 392 20.60 25.51 7.01
CA GLU A 392 19.17 25.29 7.25
C GLU A 392 19.02 24.40 8.46
N SER A 393 18.77 25.04 9.60
CA SER A 393 18.18 24.44 10.78
C SER A 393 16.88 23.75 10.37
N GLY A 394 16.94 22.43 10.20
CA GLY A 394 15.78 21.58 10.14
C GLY A 394 15.05 21.67 11.47
N GLU A 395 14.00 22.48 11.52
CA GLU A 395 13.00 22.45 12.56
C GLU A 395 12.31 21.09 12.44
N ALA A 396 12.67 20.17 13.34
CA ALA A 396 11.89 18.95 13.52
C ALA A 396 10.47 19.41 13.86
N VAL A 397 9.51 19.05 13.00
CA VAL A 397 8.10 19.25 13.27
C VAL A 397 7.77 18.35 14.46
N GLU A 398 7.85 18.91 15.66
CA GLU A 398 7.35 18.29 16.88
C GLU A 398 5.85 18.02 16.66
N PRO A 399 5.37 16.78 16.86
CA PRO A 399 3.95 16.50 16.81
C PRO A 399 3.27 17.40 17.85
N GLN A 400 2.31 18.21 17.40
CA GLN A 400 1.50 19.06 18.28
C GLN A 400 0.64 18.14 19.14
N VAL A 401 1.20 17.68 20.28
CA VAL A 401 0.50 16.87 21.26
C VAL A 401 -0.62 17.75 21.83
N GLN A 402 -1.89 17.40 21.60
CA GLN A 402 -3.02 17.95 22.38
C GLN A 402 -2.99 17.44 23.84
N GLY A 403 -1.81 17.11 24.36
CA GLY A 403 -1.58 16.37 25.60
C GLY A 403 -1.90 17.18 26.86
N ASN A 404 -1.97 18.50 26.76
CA ASN A 404 -2.15 19.37 27.92
C ASN A 404 -3.53 19.19 28.59
N GLN A 405 -4.58 18.84 27.82
CA GLN A 405 -5.90 18.57 28.42
C GLN A 405 -6.00 17.19 29.08
N PHE A 406 -5.12 16.26 28.68
CA PHE A 406 -5.10 14.87 29.14
C PHE A 406 -4.06 14.61 30.22
N ALA A 407 -3.14 15.54 30.45
CA ALA A 407 -2.15 15.44 31.50
C ALA A 407 -2.83 15.46 32.89
N GLY A 408 -2.36 14.58 33.77
CA GLY A 408 -2.86 14.40 35.12
C GLY A 408 -2.75 12.97 35.61
N ASP A 409 -3.09 12.78 36.88
CA ASP A 409 -3.19 11.47 37.52
C ASP A 409 -4.62 10.95 37.44
N TYR A 410 -4.78 9.68 37.10
CA TYR A 410 -6.06 9.02 36.90
C TYR A 410 -6.10 7.69 37.64
N LEU A 411 -7.29 7.35 38.13
CA LEU A 411 -7.59 6.09 38.80
C LEU A 411 -8.66 5.35 38.00
N LEU A 412 -8.41 4.07 37.71
CA LEU A 412 -9.37 3.20 37.07
C LEU A 412 -10.34 2.63 38.13
N GLU A 413 -11.65 2.88 37.96
CA GLU A 413 -12.68 2.52 38.95
C GLU A 413 -12.78 1.01 39.25
N SER A 414 -12.31 0.15 38.33
CA SER A 414 -12.60 -1.29 38.35
C SER A 414 -11.49 -2.17 38.93
N ASN A 415 -10.23 -1.76 38.90
CA ASN A 415 -9.10 -2.68 39.15
C ASN A 415 -7.93 -2.12 39.98
N GLY A 416 -7.99 -0.88 40.47
CA GLY A 416 -6.87 -0.30 41.22
C GLY A 416 -5.62 -0.08 40.37
N LEU A 417 -5.82 0.16 39.07
CA LEU A 417 -4.79 0.67 38.18
C LEU A 417 -4.77 2.20 38.29
N SER A 418 -3.60 2.76 38.57
CA SER A 418 -3.35 4.20 38.47
C SER A 418 -2.60 4.50 37.17
N ALA A 419 -2.93 5.62 36.54
CA ALA A 419 -2.30 6.07 35.31
C ALA A 419 -1.97 7.55 35.39
N THR A 420 -0.71 7.91 35.20
CA THR A 420 -0.23 9.28 35.13
C THR A 420 0.13 9.60 33.69
N PHE A 421 -0.48 10.64 33.13
CA PHE A 421 -0.16 11.19 31.82
C PHE A 421 0.50 12.56 32.03
N THR A 422 1.64 12.80 31.42
CA THR A 422 2.41 14.04 31.63
C THR A 422 2.38 14.93 30.39
N GLU A 423 2.57 16.24 30.56
CA GLU A 423 2.50 17.20 29.45
C GLU A 423 3.53 16.96 28.33
N ASP A 424 4.62 16.23 28.62
CA ASP A 424 5.66 15.89 27.65
C ASP A 424 5.32 14.70 26.74
N GLY A 425 4.12 14.13 26.90
CA GLY A 425 3.67 12.98 26.11
C GLY A 425 4.14 11.64 26.65
N THR A 426 4.65 11.57 27.89
CA THR A 426 4.96 10.30 28.56
C THR A 426 3.85 9.86 29.51
N PHE A 427 3.64 8.55 29.62
CA PHE A 427 2.68 7.96 30.55
C PHE A 427 3.36 6.94 31.47
N THR A 428 2.78 6.77 32.66
CA THR A 428 3.12 5.72 33.62
C THR A 428 1.83 5.08 34.10
N MET A 429 1.73 3.75 34.05
CA MET A 429 0.64 2.98 34.65
C MET A 429 1.21 2.10 35.75
N LEU A 430 0.52 2.04 36.89
CA LEU A 430 0.92 1.25 38.06
C LEU A 430 -0.29 0.46 38.56
N GLU A 431 -0.14 -0.86 38.66
CA GLU A 431 -1.17 -1.72 39.24
C GLU A 431 -0.94 -1.88 40.75
N ASP A 432 -1.87 -1.39 41.57
CA ASP A 432 -1.71 -1.30 43.04
C ASP A 432 -1.48 -2.67 43.72
N GLN A 433 -1.96 -3.75 43.11
CA GLN A 433 -1.93 -5.09 43.72
C GLN A 433 -0.62 -5.84 43.46
N SER A 434 -0.10 -5.75 42.23
CA SER A 434 1.14 -6.42 41.80
C SER A 434 2.36 -5.53 42.02
N GLY A 435 2.18 -4.20 41.98
CA GLY A 435 3.27 -3.23 41.91
C GLY A 435 3.93 -3.20 40.54
N ASP A 436 3.30 -3.79 39.53
CA ASP A 436 3.79 -3.79 38.16
C ASP A 436 3.61 -2.40 37.55
N GLU A 437 4.67 -1.92 36.91
CA GLU A 437 4.77 -0.57 36.37
C GLU A 437 5.08 -0.65 34.87
N VAL A 438 4.35 0.13 34.09
CA VAL A 438 4.56 0.31 32.65
C VAL A 438 4.72 1.79 32.35
N THR A 439 5.75 2.11 31.59
CA THR A 439 6.07 3.48 31.16
C THR A 439 6.17 3.52 29.64
N GLY A 440 5.83 4.64 29.01
CA GLY A 440 5.94 4.78 27.56
C GLY A 440 5.53 6.17 27.08
N ASN A 441 5.31 6.28 25.77
CA ASN A 441 4.81 7.48 25.14
C ASN A 441 3.31 7.37 24.88
N TYR A 442 2.58 8.47 25.02
CA TYR A 442 1.18 8.57 24.65
C TYR A 442 0.93 9.69 23.65
N LEU A 443 -0.04 9.47 22.77
CA LEU A 443 -0.53 10.48 21.85
C LEU A 443 -2.06 10.43 21.84
N VAL A 444 -2.68 11.60 21.97
CA VAL A 444 -4.13 11.77 21.79
C VAL A 444 -4.38 12.55 20.51
N ALA A 445 -5.04 11.92 19.54
CA ALA A 445 -5.42 12.52 18.27
C ALA A 445 -6.74 11.92 17.78
N GLU A 446 -7.65 12.75 17.25
CA GLU A 446 -8.91 12.30 16.61
C GLU A 446 -9.72 11.30 17.47
N ASP A 447 -9.90 11.59 18.76
CA ASP A 447 -10.60 10.73 19.72
C ASP A 447 -9.97 9.33 19.88
N GLN A 448 -8.66 9.21 19.62
CA GLN A 448 -7.86 8.01 19.87
C GLN A 448 -6.72 8.30 20.83
N LEU A 449 -6.55 7.43 21.83
CA LEU A 449 -5.39 7.36 22.70
C LEU A 449 -4.47 6.24 22.20
N SER A 450 -3.27 6.60 21.74
CA SER A 450 -2.22 5.66 21.35
C SER A 450 -1.16 5.59 22.43
N LEU A 451 -0.76 4.37 22.80
CA LEU A 451 0.33 4.08 23.74
C LEU A 451 1.43 3.31 23.01
N THR A 452 2.63 3.90 22.92
CA THR A 452 3.78 3.39 22.16
C THR A 452 5.07 3.41 22.97
N ASP A 453 6.13 2.79 22.43
CA ASP A 453 7.49 2.77 23.01
C ASP A 453 7.52 2.33 24.48
N VAL A 454 6.76 1.28 24.77
CA VAL A 454 6.45 0.87 26.13
C VAL A 454 7.59 0.05 26.74
N SER A 455 7.95 0.36 27.99
CA SER A 455 8.89 -0.34 28.84
C SER A 455 8.22 -0.73 30.16
N GLY A 456 8.21 -2.03 30.45
CA GLY A 456 7.52 -2.62 31.59
C GLY A 456 6.60 -3.75 31.14
N ASP A 457 5.86 -4.33 32.09
CA ASP A 457 4.84 -5.33 31.81
C ASP A 457 3.65 -5.10 32.75
N ILE A 458 2.43 -5.13 32.22
CA ILE A 458 1.17 -5.08 33.00
C ILE A 458 0.25 -6.13 32.39
N GLY A 459 0.21 -7.31 33.03
CA GLY A 459 -0.66 -8.42 32.64
C GLY A 459 -0.42 -8.93 31.22
N ASP A 460 -1.50 -9.02 30.43
CA ASP A 460 -1.47 -9.52 29.05
C ASP A 460 -1.52 -8.38 28.01
N ALA A 461 -1.08 -7.17 28.38
CA ALA A 461 -1.11 -6.01 27.50
C ALA A 461 -0.19 -6.18 26.28
N VAL A 462 -0.69 -5.86 25.08
CA VAL A 462 0.09 -5.88 23.83
C VAL A 462 0.21 -4.45 23.30
N PHE A 463 1.45 -4.00 23.09
CA PHE A 463 1.77 -2.68 22.55
C PHE A 463 2.33 -2.78 21.12
N PRO A 464 2.09 -1.80 20.24
CA PRO A 464 1.37 -0.55 20.48
C PRO A 464 -0.14 -0.78 20.66
N MET A 465 -0.74 0.01 21.54
CA MET A 465 -2.16 -0.05 21.87
C MET A 465 -2.86 1.22 21.39
N VAL A 466 -4.03 1.07 20.74
CA VAL A 466 -4.84 2.21 20.31
C VAL A 466 -6.26 2.03 20.83
N CYS A 467 -6.69 2.93 21.70
CA CYS A 467 -8.03 2.94 22.30
C CYS A 467 -8.82 4.14 21.78
N LEU A 468 -10.10 3.95 21.45
CA LEU A 468 -11.01 5.07 21.24
C LEU A 468 -11.33 5.71 22.60
N ILE A 469 -11.34 7.05 22.67
CA ILE A 469 -11.57 7.79 23.90
C ILE A 469 -12.82 8.67 23.79
N GLU A 470 -13.65 8.66 24.82
CA GLU A 470 -14.73 9.64 25.00
C GLU A 470 -14.48 10.44 26.29
N LEU A 471 -14.30 11.75 26.14
CA LEU A 471 -14.08 12.68 27.25
C LEU A 471 -15.43 13.10 27.87
N GLY A 472 -15.56 12.95 29.19
CA GLY A 472 -16.68 13.46 29.97
C GLY A 472 -16.43 14.87 30.53
N ASP A 473 -17.51 15.59 30.84
CA ASP A 473 -17.46 16.98 31.33
C ASP A 473 -16.82 17.13 32.73
N ASP A 474 -16.65 16.03 33.47
CA ASP A 474 -16.14 15.97 34.85
C ASP A 474 -14.69 15.51 34.96
N GLY A 475 -13.94 15.55 33.85
CA GLY A 475 -12.54 15.09 33.80
C GLY A 475 -12.40 13.57 33.82
N ARG A 476 -13.51 12.84 33.66
CA ARG A 476 -13.51 11.40 33.40
C ARG A 476 -13.31 11.15 31.92
N PHE A 477 -12.76 9.99 31.60
CA PHE A 477 -12.79 9.49 30.24
C PHE A 477 -13.06 8.00 30.21
N THR A 478 -13.74 7.56 29.17
CA THR A 478 -14.01 6.16 28.90
C THR A 478 -13.19 5.71 27.72
N LEU A 479 -12.63 4.50 27.82
CA LEU A 479 -11.95 3.85 26.70
C LEU A 479 -12.91 2.85 26.05
N SER A 480 -13.03 2.93 24.74
CA SER A 480 -13.85 2.06 23.91
C SER A 480 -12.97 1.13 23.06
N GLU A 481 -13.59 0.16 22.39
CA GLU A 481 -12.88 -0.85 21.59
C GLU A 481 -12.07 -0.20 20.46
N GLY A 482 -10.80 -0.58 20.36
CA GLY A 482 -9.84 -0.11 19.36
C GLY A 482 -8.79 -1.19 19.09
N ASP A 483 -7.78 -0.89 18.27
CA ASP A 483 -6.75 -1.86 17.92
C ASP A 483 -5.91 -2.27 19.15
N ASN A 484 -6.07 -3.53 19.56
CA ASN A 484 -5.44 -4.13 20.75
C ASN A 484 -5.76 -3.43 22.08
N CYS A 485 -6.86 -2.68 22.17
CA CYS A 485 -7.26 -1.98 23.40
C CYS A 485 -7.81 -2.94 24.46
N ILE A 486 -6.93 -3.52 25.28
CA ILE A 486 -7.35 -4.38 26.41
C ILE A 486 -8.06 -3.59 27.52
N LEU A 487 -7.93 -2.26 27.52
CA LEU A 487 -8.59 -1.35 28.45
C LEU A 487 -10.00 -0.94 27.98
N ALA A 488 -10.53 -1.52 26.89
CA ALA A 488 -11.88 -1.20 26.43
C ALA A 488 -12.95 -1.47 27.50
N GLY A 489 -13.86 -0.52 27.69
CA GLY A 489 -14.86 -0.51 28.75
C GLY A 489 -14.37 0.04 30.09
N SER A 490 -13.10 0.46 30.18
CA SER A 490 -12.52 1.08 31.37
C SER A 490 -12.93 2.54 31.52
N VAL A 491 -13.14 2.97 32.76
CA VAL A 491 -13.47 4.36 33.10
C VAL A 491 -12.39 4.92 34.01
N PHE A 492 -11.68 5.92 33.53
CA PHE A 492 -10.64 6.62 34.28
C PHE A 492 -11.23 7.89 34.89
N VAL A 493 -10.96 8.10 36.17
CA VAL A 493 -11.39 9.27 36.94
C VAL A 493 -10.14 10.02 37.37
N ARG A 494 -10.09 11.33 37.11
CA ARG A 494 -8.97 12.16 37.55
C ARG A 494 -8.84 12.11 39.07
N ALA A 495 -7.65 11.80 39.57
CA ALA A 495 -7.36 11.80 41.00
C ALA A 495 -7.49 13.25 41.53
N PRO A 496 -8.07 13.44 42.73
CA PRO A 496 -8.13 14.77 43.34
C PRO A 496 -6.71 15.25 43.59
N ALA A 497 -6.41 16.50 43.23
CA ALA A 497 -5.12 17.11 43.52
C ALA A 497 -4.84 17.01 45.04
N GLU A 498 -3.65 16.56 45.42
CA GLU A 498 -3.31 16.24 46.82
C GLU A 498 -3.51 17.42 47.81
N ASP A 499 -3.65 18.64 47.31
CA ASP A 499 -3.99 19.83 48.12
C ASP A 499 -5.42 19.80 48.70
N GLU A 500 -6.38 19.05 48.13
CA GLU A 500 -7.75 18.94 48.66
C GLU A 500 -7.92 17.80 49.69
N ALA A 501 -7.14 16.73 49.58
CA ALA A 501 -7.22 15.59 50.51
C ALA A 501 -6.82 15.96 51.96
N ASN A 502 -6.00 17.00 52.13
CA ASN A 502 -5.59 17.49 53.45
C ASN A 502 -6.58 18.49 54.08
N ALA A 503 -7.58 18.96 53.32
CA ALA A 503 -8.61 19.89 53.80
C ALA A 503 -9.80 19.17 54.47
N GLU A 504 -10.15 17.96 54.02
CA GLU A 504 -11.25 17.17 54.60
C GLU A 504 -10.85 16.37 55.85
N ALA A 505 -9.56 16.12 56.08
CA ALA A 505 -9.08 15.48 57.30
C ALA A 505 -9.03 16.41 58.54
N GLN A 506 -9.36 17.70 58.38
CA GLN A 506 -9.37 18.71 59.46
C GLN A 506 -10.77 19.23 59.84
N GLN A 507 -11.86 18.60 59.37
CA GLN A 507 -13.23 18.92 59.80
C GLN A 507 -13.85 17.84 60.69
#